data_AF-A0A7C4G584-F1
#
_entry.id   AF-A0A7C4G584-F1
#
_cell.length_a   1.000
_cell.length_b   1.000
_cell.length_c   1.000
_cell.angle_alpha   90.00
_cell.angle_beta   90.00
_cell.angle_gamma   90.00
#
_symmetry.space_group_name_H-M   'P 1'
#
loop_
_entity.id
_entity.type
_entity.pdbx_description
1 polymer ?
#
loop_
_entity_poly.entity_id
_entity_poly.type
_entity_poly.pdbx_seq_one_letter_code
_entity_poly.pdbx_strand_id
1 'polypeptide(L)'
;MEQPNDVRRIIREAIEEFARKESSKAEPAYRNELAEERKRREQLEKRVNELVQENARSRQAAEEAERSATIRAELQRLGVVKVDLAYRAVKDDIQRAEDGRLTGTTERGAVGLRDYLTQFVHENPEFLPARNLGGSGLTGTQRTQPAAAPVELDKIKPGMSQEEIERVRQEIARIASQALGGS
;
A
#
# COMPACT_ATOMS: atom_id res chain seq x y z
N MET A 1 -46.34 -42.20 -77.78
CA MET A 1 -44.88 -42.24 -77.56
C MET A 1 -44.56 -41.16 -76.55
N GLU A 2 -44.27 -41.54 -75.31
CA GLU A 2 -43.80 -40.59 -74.30
C GLU A 2 -42.48 -39.95 -74.75
N GLN A 3 -42.37 -38.63 -74.66
CA GLN A 3 -41.21 -37.91 -75.12
C GLN A 3 -40.09 -38.00 -74.06
N PRO A 4 -38.85 -38.36 -74.45
CA PRO A 4 -37.70 -38.48 -73.53
C PRO A 4 -37.33 -37.15 -72.83
N ASN A 5 -37.83 -36.02 -73.31
CA ASN A 5 -37.67 -34.71 -72.69
C ASN A 5 -38.51 -34.53 -71.41
N ASP A 6 -39.65 -35.20 -71.33
CA ASP A 6 -40.55 -35.10 -70.17
C ASP A 6 -39.95 -35.81 -68.96
N VAL A 7 -39.37 -36.99 -69.19
CA VAL A 7 -38.64 -37.76 -68.17
C VAL A 7 -37.44 -36.98 -67.61
N ARG A 8 -36.67 -36.29 -68.47
CA ARG A 8 -35.54 -35.44 -68.02
C ARG A 8 -36.01 -34.22 -67.23
N ARG A 9 -37.17 -33.65 -67.56
CA ARG A 9 -37.77 -32.54 -66.83
C ARG A 9 -38.24 -32.98 -65.45
N ILE A 10 -38.96 -34.10 -65.37
CA ILE A 10 -39.43 -34.70 -64.11
C ILE A 10 -38.26 -35.05 -63.19
N ILE A 11 -37.19 -35.66 -63.73
CA ILE A 11 -35.99 -35.97 -62.94
C ILE A 11 -35.33 -34.70 -62.40
N ARG A 12 -35.28 -33.62 -63.20
CA ARG A 12 -34.71 -32.34 -62.75
C ARG A 12 -35.57 -31.71 -61.66
N GLU A 13 -36.89 -31.69 -61.82
CA GLU A 13 -37.84 -31.21 -60.81
C GLU A 13 -37.69 -32.00 -59.50
N ALA A 14 -37.58 -33.32 -59.57
CA ALA A 14 -37.38 -34.17 -58.40
C ALA A 14 -36.04 -33.92 -57.69
N ILE A 15 -34.95 -33.69 -58.44
CA ILE A 15 -33.64 -33.35 -57.86
C ILE A 15 -33.67 -31.97 -57.19
N GLU A 16 -34.29 -30.97 -57.83
CA GLU A 16 -34.43 -29.63 -57.26
C GLU A 16 -35.30 -29.63 -56.00
N GLU A 17 -36.41 -30.38 -56.02
CA GLU A 17 -37.29 -30.51 -54.85
C GLU A 17 -36.57 -31.23 -53.70
N PHE A 18 -35.81 -32.29 -53.98
CA PHE A 18 -34.99 -32.98 -52.99
C PHE A 18 -33.92 -32.07 -52.39
N ALA A 19 -33.19 -31.31 -53.22
CA ALA A 19 -32.18 -30.37 -52.75
C ALA A 19 -32.77 -29.24 -51.88
N ARG A 20 -33.95 -28.70 -52.25
CA ARG A 20 -34.68 -27.73 -51.43
C ARG A 20 -35.12 -28.34 -50.09
N LYS A 21 -35.59 -29.58 -50.10
CA LYS A 21 -36.03 -30.27 -48.89
C LYS A 21 -34.86 -30.54 -47.94
N GLU A 22 -33.71 -30.98 -48.45
CA GLU A 22 -32.50 -31.20 -47.64
C GLU A 22 -31.94 -29.89 -47.08
N SER A 23 -31.83 -28.85 -47.91
CA SER A 23 -31.39 -27.51 -47.44
C SER A 23 -32.32 -26.92 -46.38
N SER A 24 -33.64 -27.08 -46.53
CA SER A 24 -34.62 -26.61 -45.54
C SER A 24 -34.54 -27.33 -44.18
N LYS A 25 -34.05 -28.58 -44.16
CA LYS A 25 -33.78 -29.33 -42.92
C LYS A 25 -32.45 -28.92 -42.28
N ALA A 26 -31.45 -28.58 -43.09
CA ALA A 26 -30.11 -28.20 -42.62
C ALA A 26 -30.02 -26.72 -42.17
N GLU A 27 -30.82 -25.82 -42.74
CA GLU A 27 -30.87 -24.41 -42.38
C GLU A 27 -31.11 -24.15 -40.87
N PRO A 28 -32.08 -24.79 -40.21
CA PRO A 28 -32.30 -24.65 -38.77
C PRO A 28 -31.07 -25.02 -37.93
N ALA A 29 -30.34 -26.08 -38.30
CA ALA A 29 -29.14 -26.51 -37.60
C ALA A 29 -28.03 -25.46 -37.72
N TYR A 30 -27.78 -24.94 -38.93
CA TYR A 30 -26.79 -23.89 -39.17
C TYR A 30 -27.12 -22.59 -38.42
N ARG A 31 -28.41 -22.20 -38.37
CA ARG A 31 -28.86 -21.04 -37.61
C ARG A 31 -28.67 -21.22 -36.11
N ASN A 32 -28.88 -22.43 -35.60
CA ASN A 32 -28.66 -22.76 -34.19
C ASN A 32 -27.16 -22.73 -33.85
N GLU A 33 -26.31 -23.32 -34.68
CA GLU A 33 -24.85 -23.27 -34.51
C GLU A 33 -24.33 -21.83 -34.51
N LEU A 34 -24.81 -21.00 -35.44
CA LEU A 34 -24.45 -19.58 -35.48
C LEU A 34 -24.93 -18.81 -34.25
N ALA A 35 -26.11 -19.14 -33.71
CA ALA A 35 -26.64 -18.53 -32.50
C ALA A 35 -25.83 -18.92 -31.26
N GLU A 36 -25.48 -20.21 -31.14
CA GLU A 36 -24.61 -20.71 -30.06
C GLU A 36 -23.21 -20.09 -30.13
N GLU A 37 -22.65 -19.95 -31.34
CA GLU A 37 -21.34 -19.33 -31.51
C GLU A 37 -21.37 -17.84 -31.16
N ARG A 38 -22.44 -17.11 -31.55
CA ARG A 38 -22.64 -15.71 -31.13
C ARG A 38 -22.75 -15.59 -29.61
N LYS A 39 -23.52 -16.46 -28.97
CA LYS A 39 -23.70 -16.47 -27.52
C LYS A 39 -22.38 -16.79 -26.80
N ARG A 40 -21.61 -17.75 -27.32
CA ARG A 40 -20.28 -18.10 -26.78
C ARG A 40 -19.30 -16.95 -26.94
N ARG A 41 -19.30 -16.29 -28.11
CA ARG A 41 -18.46 -15.13 -28.38
C ARG A 41 -18.81 -13.97 -27.46
N GLU A 42 -20.09 -13.65 -27.30
CA GLU A 42 -20.56 -12.58 -26.40
C GLU A 42 -20.16 -12.86 -24.94
N GLN A 43 -20.31 -14.10 -24.48
CA GLN A 43 -19.87 -14.50 -23.14
C GLN A 43 -18.36 -14.34 -22.95
N LEU A 44 -17.57 -14.70 -23.95
CA LEU A 44 -16.12 -14.53 -23.92
C LEU A 44 -15.71 -13.06 -23.93
N GLU A 45 -16.32 -12.25 -24.79
CA GLU A 45 -16.09 -10.80 -24.84
C GLU A 45 -16.42 -10.14 -23.50
N LYS A 46 -17.53 -10.54 -22.86
CA LYS A 46 -17.90 -10.07 -21.52
C LYS A 46 -16.85 -10.44 -20.48
N ARG A 47 -16.43 -11.71 -20.42
CA ARG A 47 -15.40 -12.17 -19.47
C ARG A 47 -14.05 -11.48 -19.68
N VAL A 48 -13.65 -11.28 -20.93
CA VAL A 48 -12.40 -10.57 -21.26
C VAL A 48 -12.50 -9.12 -20.78
N ASN A 49 -13.62 -8.44 -21.03
CA ASN A 49 -13.81 -7.07 -20.57
C ASN A 49 -13.79 -6.98 -19.02
N GLU A 50 -14.47 -7.90 -18.34
CA GLU A 50 -14.45 -8.01 -16.87
C GLU A 50 -13.01 -8.19 -16.34
N LEU A 51 -12.25 -9.13 -16.92
CA LEU A 51 -10.85 -9.37 -16.55
C LEU A 51 -9.96 -8.17 -16.81
N VAL A 52 -10.13 -7.46 -17.93
CA VAL A 52 -9.37 -6.25 -18.25
C VAL A 52 -9.65 -5.15 -17.22
N GLN A 53 -10.93 -4.95 -16.87
CA GLN A 53 -11.32 -3.95 -15.87
C GLN A 53 -10.83 -4.31 -14.46
N GLU A 54 -10.86 -5.59 -14.09
CA GLU A 54 -10.31 -6.06 -12.82
C GLU A 54 -8.79 -5.90 -12.78
N ASN A 55 -8.09 -6.27 -13.87
CA ASN A 55 -6.65 -6.14 -13.96
C ASN A 55 -6.22 -4.66 -13.89
N ALA A 56 -6.92 -3.77 -14.59
CA ALA A 56 -6.66 -2.33 -14.53
C ALA A 56 -6.83 -1.77 -13.12
N ARG A 57 -7.93 -2.10 -12.43
CA ARG A 57 -8.17 -1.69 -11.03
C ARG A 57 -7.12 -2.24 -10.08
N SER A 58 -6.76 -3.52 -10.24
CA SER A 58 -5.74 -4.17 -9.42
C SER A 58 -4.37 -3.53 -9.61
N ARG A 59 -3.98 -3.22 -10.84
CA ARG A 59 -2.72 -2.52 -11.15
C ARG A 59 -2.68 -1.12 -10.54
N GLN A 60 -3.73 -0.33 -10.73
CA GLN A 60 -3.82 1.02 -10.15
C GLN A 60 -3.68 0.99 -8.62
N ALA A 61 -4.39 0.08 -7.95
CA ALA A 61 -4.30 -0.08 -6.51
C ALA A 61 -2.88 -0.49 -6.06
N ALA A 62 -2.23 -1.39 -6.80
CA ALA A 62 -0.86 -1.81 -6.51
C ALA A 62 0.14 -0.66 -6.69
N GLU A 63 0.02 0.11 -7.77
CA GLU A 63 0.87 1.27 -8.06
C GLU A 63 0.72 2.38 -7.01
N GLU A 64 -0.51 2.66 -6.56
CA GLU A 64 -0.78 3.61 -5.49
C GLU A 64 -0.21 3.12 -4.15
N ALA A 65 -0.36 1.83 -3.84
CA ALA A 65 0.21 1.23 -2.64
C ALA A 65 1.74 1.34 -2.65
N GLU A 66 2.40 0.97 -3.74
CA GLU A 66 3.85 1.09 -3.92
C GLU A 66 4.34 2.53 -3.79
N ARG A 67 3.67 3.47 -4.48
CA ARG A 67 3.97 4.91 -4.38
C ARG A 67 3.85 5.39 -2.95
N SER A 68 2.75 5.05 -2.27
CA SER A 68 2.53 5.47 -0.89
C SER A 68 3.57 4.90 0.07
N ALA A 69 3.95 3.62 -0.10
CA ALA A 69 4.96 2.97 0.71
C ALA A 69 6.34 3.62 0.50
N THR A 70 6.69 3.91 -0.76
CA THR A 70 7.96 4.54 -1.12
C THR A 70 8.07 5.94 -0.51
N ILE A 71 7.03 6.77 -0.64
CA ILE A 71 7.02 8.13 -0.07
C ILE A 71 7.17 8.08 1.45
N ARG A 72 6.41 7.20 2.13
CA ARG A 72 6.49 7.05 3.59
C ARG A 72 7.87 6.58 4.05
N ALA A 73 8.47 5.63 3.33
CA ALA A 73 9.80 5.13 3.64
C ALA A 73 10.87 6.23 3.53
N GLU A 74 10.80 7.06 2.49
CA GLU A 74 11.71 8.20 2.33
C GLU A 74 11.49 9.28 3.41
N LEU A 75 10.25 9.61 3.74
CA LEU A 75 9.94 10.53 4.85
C LEU A 75 10.50 10.02 6.19
N GLN A 76 10.33 8.73 6.47
CA GLN A 76 10.89 8.10 7.66
C GLN A 76 12.43 8.14 7.67
N ARG A 77 13.06 7.94 6.50
CA ARG A 77 14.52 8.04 6.34
C ARG A 77 15.05 9.45 6.59
N LEU A 78 14.25 10.48 6.27
CA LEU A 78 14.55 11.88 6.58
C LEU A 78 14.31 12.25 8.05
N GLY A 79 13.82 11.31 8.87
CA GLY A 79 13.60 11.51 10.29
C GLY A 79 12.28 12.18 10.64
N VAL A 80 11.31 12.19 9.72
CA VAL A 80 9.97 12.75 9.98
C VAL A 80 9.26 11.94 11.05
N VAL A 81 8.79 12.61 12.10
CA VAL A 81 8.05 12.00 13.22
C VAL A 81 6.59 11.76 12.84
N LYS A 82 5.96 12.72 12.15
CA LYS A 82 4.54 12.67 11.75
C LYS A 82 4.41 12.26 10.29
N VAL A 83 4.84 11.04 9.96
CA VAL A 83 4.93 10.53 8.58
C VAL A 83 3.59 10.60 7.85
N ASP A 84 2.48 10.23 8.48
CA ASP A 84 1.15 10.27 7.85
C ASP A 84 0.69 11.68 7.48
N LEU A 85 1.00 12.67 8.32
CA LEU A 85 0.64 14.06 8.09
C LEU A 85 1.50 14.65 6.96
N ALA A 86 2.81 14.40 6.99
CA ALA A 86 3.72 14.80 5.92
C ALA A 86 3.33 14.14 4.58
N TYR A 87 3.02 12.84 4.59
CA TYR A 87 2.55 12.11 3.41
C TYR A 87 1.30 12.76 2.79
N ARG A 88 0.32 13.14 3.61
CA ARG A 88 -0.90 13.82 3.13
C ARG A 88 -0.61 15.17 2.48
N ALA A 89 0.41 15.89 2.95
CA ALA A 89 0.80 17.18 2.39
C ALA A 89 1.51 17.04 1.03
N VAL A 90 2.27 15.96 0.81
CA VAL A 90 3.12 15.82 -0.39
C VAL A 90 2.58 14.86 -1.45
N LYS A 91 1.60 14.00 -1.13
CA LYS A 91 1.18 12.90 -2.02
C LYS A 91 0.67 13.34 -3.39
N ASP A 92 0.12 14.56 -3.48
CA ASP A 92 -0.54 15.07 -4.68
C ASP A 92 0.47 15.74 -5.63
N ASP A 93 1.60 16.22 -5.10
CA ASP A 93 2.69 16.81 -5.88
C ASP A 93 3.65 15.77 -6.44
N ILE A 94 3.63 14.55 -5.91
CA ILE A 94 4.51 13.44 -6.30
C ILE A 94 3.84 12.59 -7.37
N GLN A 95 4.46 12.54 -8.54
CA GLN A 95 4.01 11.81 -9.71
C GLN A 95 5.05 10.78 -10.15
N ARG A 96 4.62 9.80 -10.95
CA ARG A 96 5.54 8.83 -11.58
C ARG A 96 5.92 9.36 -12.96
N ALA A 97 7.21 9.54 -13.20
CA ALA A 97 7.75 9.96 -14.48
C ALA A 97 7.72 8.82 -15.51
N GLU A 98 7.98 9.15 -16.79
CA GLU A 98 8.02 8.18 -17.89
C GLU A 98 9.08 7.08 -17.71
N ASP A 99 10.16 7.39 -16.98
CA ASP A 99 11.21 6.42 -16.63
C ASP A 99 10.81 5.47 -15.48
N GLY A 100 9.59 5.62 -14.96
CA GLY A 100 9.04 4.84 -13.85
C GLY A 100 9.48 5.31 -12.46
N ARG A 101 10.33 6.34 -12.34
CA ARG A 101 10.74 6.88 -11.03
C ARG A 101 9.71 7.86 -10.50
N LEU A 102 9.71 8.05 -9.17
CA LEU A 102 8.90 9.06 -8.52
C LEU A 102 9.61 10.42 -8.55
N THR A 103 8.88 11.46 -8.95
CA THR A 103 9.34 12.84 -9.04
C THR A 103 8.35 13.76 -8.36
N GLY A 104 8.83 14.75 -7.62
CA GLY A 104 8.02 15.82 -7.04
C GLY A 104 7.88 16.99 -8.00
N THR A 105 6.69 17.59 -8.05
CA THR A 105 6.40 18.77 -8.86
C THR A 105 6.74 20.02 -8.05
N THR A 106 7.58 20.89 -8.61
CA THR A 106 7.90 22.19 -8.02
C THR A 106 7.64 23.31 -9.03
N GLU A 107 7.64 24.57 -8.57
CA GLU A 107 7.51 25.73 -9.45
C GLU A 107 8.58 25.81 -10.55
N ARG A 108 9.74 25.17 -10.32
CA ARG A 108 10.88 25.13 -11.26
C ARG A 108 10.87 23.89 -12.16
N GLY A 109 9.88 23.00 -12.00
CA GLY A 109 9.75 21.75 -12.75
C GLY A 109 9.77 20.50 -11.87
N ALA A 110 9.88 19.34 -12.51
CA ALA A 110 9.95 18.05 -11.84
C ALA A 110 11.36 17.82 -11.24
N VAL A 111 11.41 17.46 -9.95
CA VAL A 111 12.65 17.12 -9.24
C VAL A 111 12.57 15.70 -8.70
N GLY A 112 13.71 15.07 -8.42
CA GLY A 112 13.74 13.71 -7.86
C GLY A 112 13.01 13.62 -6.51
N LEU A 113 12.37 12.49 -6.22
CA LEU A 113 11.61 12.28 -4.97
C LEU A 113 12.39 12.67 -3.71
N ARG A 114 13.65 12.22 -3.62
CA ARG A 114 14.47 12.48 -2.44
C ARG A 114 14.77 13.97 -2.26
N ASP A 115 15.07 14.66 -3.35
CA ASP A 115 15.38 16.09 -3.33
C ASP A 115 14.13 16.89 -2.97
N TYR A 116 12.98 16.52 -3.54
CA TYR A 116 11.68 17.09 -3.21
C TYR A 116 11.37 16.97 -1.71
N LEU A 117 11.46 15.76 -1.16
CA LEU A 117 11.14 15.50 0.24
C LEU A 117 12.15 16.16 1.19
N THR A 118 13.43 16.26 0.79
CA THR A 118 14.45 16.96 1.58
C THR A 118 14.14 18.45 1.66
N GLN A 119 13.76 19.07 0.55
CA GLN A 119 13.32 20.46 0.52
C GLN A 119 12.07 20.67 1.38
N PHE A 120 11.07 19.80 1.25
CA PHE A 120 9.85 19.84 2.05
C PHE A 120 10.15 19.78 3.56
N VAL A 121 11.01 18.86 4.00
CA VAL A 121 11.37 18.72 5.42
C VAL A 121 12.18 19.91 5.93
N HIS A 122 13.00 20.52 5.09
CA HIS A 122 13.76 21.72 5.43
C HIS A 122 12.85 22.95 5.60
N GLU A 123 11.83 23.09 4.75
CA GLU A 123 10.82 24.15 4.83
C GLU A 123 9.86 23.96 6.00
N ASN A 124 9.68 22.72 6.45
CA ASN A 124 8.73 22.33 7.49
C ASN A 124 9.42 21.55 8.63
N PRO A 125 10.27 22.22 9.45
CA PRO A 125 11.02 21.56 10.52
C PRO A 125 10.14 21.00 11.65
N GLU A 126 8.86 21.37 11.72
CA GLU A 126 7.88 20.84 12.67
C GLU A 126 7.60 19.33 12.49
N PHE A 127 7.96 18.79 11.34
CA PHE A 127 7.90 17.35 11.07
C PHE A 127 9.07 16.59 11.67
N LEU A 128 10.18 17.27 12.00
CA LEU A 128 11.34 16.67 12.62
C LEU A 128 11.18 16.59 14.15
N PRO A 129 11.89 15.67 14.82
CA PRO A 129 11.92 15.63 16.28
C PRO A 129 12.51 16.93 16.80
N ALA A 130 12.01 17.43 17.92
CA ALA A 130 12.61 18.56 18.60
C ALA A 130 14.08 18.25 18.89
N ARG A 131 14.98 18.85 18.12
CA ARG A 131 16.41 18.79 18.38
C ARG A 131 16.63 19.73 19.56
N ASN A 132 16.58 19.18 20.76
CA ASN A 132 17.09 19.86 21.94
C ASN A 132 18.56 20.16 21.65
N LEU A 133 18.85 21.38 21.17
CA LEU A 133 20.18 21.96 21.22
C LEU A 133 20.55 21.97 22.71
N GLY A 134 21.25 20.93 23.16
CA GLY A 134 21.86 20.89 24.47
C GLY A 134 22.93 21.96 24.52
N GLY A 135 22.69 23.00 25.34
CA GLY A 135 23.72 24.02 25.59
C GLY A 135 23.22 25.38 26.03
N SER A 136 22.36 25.48 27.05
CA SER A 136 22.49 26.56 28.04
C SER A 136 21.67 26.19 29.28
N GLY A 137 22.37 26.11 30.41
CA GLY A 137 21.83 25.57 31.65
C GLY A 137 20.69 26.41 32.19
N LEU A 138 19.55 25.77 32.45
CA LEU A 138 18.61 26.12 33.51
C LEU A 138 17.78 24.86 33.77
N THR A 139 17.90 24.33 34.97
CA THR A 139 17.10 23.23 35.49
C THR A 139 15.64 23.65 35.56
N GLY A 140 14.83 23.14 34.64
CA GLY A 140 13.37 23.25 34.66
C GLY A 140 12.74 21.86 34.77
N THR A 141 12.44 21.45 35.99
CA THR A 141 11.51 20.40 36.43
C THR A 141 10.58 19.81 35.36
N GLN A 142 10.65 18.49 35.11
CA GLN A 142 9.51 17.58 35.32
C GLN A 142 9.92 16.10 35.35
N ARG A 143 9.29 15.36 36.26
CA ARG A 143 9.52 13.96 36.62
C ARG A 143 9.19 13.00 35.48
N THR A 144 10.10 12.08 35.20
CA THR A 144 9.79 10.67 34.94
C THR A 144 10.92 9.83 35.52
N GLN A 145 10.56 8.82 36.31
CA GLN A 145 11.48 7.93 37.01
C GLN A 145 12.32 7.14 36.01
N PRO A 146 13.66 7.09 36.13
CA PRO A 146 14.43 5.98 35.61
C PRO A 146 14.43 4.85 36.64
N ALA A 147 14.14 3.64 36.16
CA ALA A 147 14.29 2.40 36.92
C ALA A 147 15.68 2.33 37.58
N ALA A 148 15.70 1.85 38.82
CA ALA A 148 16.90 1.71 39.63
C ALA A 148 17.98 0.88 38.88
N ALA A 149 19.12 1.52 38.62
CA ALA A 149 20.35 0.80 38.28
C ALA A 149 20.89 0.14 39.57
N PRO A 150 21.40 -1.10 39.51
CA PRO A 150 21.95 -1.78 40.67
C PRO A 150 23.19 -1.03 41.16
N VAL A 151 23.21 -0.73 42.46
CA VAL A 151 24.38 -0.12 43.12
C VAL A 151 25.51 -1.15 43.11
N GLU A 152 26.57 -0.88 42.37
CA GLU A 152 27.83 -1.63 42.42
C GLU A 152 28.47 -1.42 43.80
N LEU A 153 28.39 -2.46 44.63
CA LEU A 153 28.90 -2.54 46.00
C LEU A 153 30.44 -2.46 46.11
N ASP A 154 31.16 -2.33 45.00
CA ASP A 154 32.64 -2.38 44.95
C ASP A 154 33.33 -1.00 45.11
N LYS A 155 32.56 0.06 45.43
CA LYS A 155 33.08 1.43 45.58
C LYS A 155 33.00 2.00 47.00
N ILE A 156 32.68 1.18 48.00
CA ILE A 156 32.62 1.63 49.40
C ILE A 156 34.04 1.75 49.96
N LYS A 157 34.72 2.88 49.70
CA LYS A 157 35.93 3.29 50.43
C LYS A 157 35.57 4.08 51.70
N PRO A 158 36.35 4.00 52.79
CA PRO A 158 36.11 4.75 54.02
C PRO A 158 36.38 6.24 53.78
N GLY A 159 35.32 7.03 53.65
CA GLY A 159 35.41 8.48 53.39
C GLY A 159 34.14 9.12 52.82
N MET A 160 32.95 8.69 53.26
CA MET A 160 31.66 9.25 52.79
C MET A 160 31.47 10.69 53.24
N SER A 161 30.86 11.49 52.36
CA SER A 161 30.33 12.82 52.69
C SER A 161 29.16 12.71 53.68
N GLN A 162 28.95 13.72 54.54
CA GLN A 162 27.86 13.67 55.54
C GLN A 162 26.48 13.43 54.92
N GLU A 163 26.28 13.88 53.68
CA GLU A 163 25.06 13.68 52.90
C GLU A 163 24.80 12.19 52.56
N GLU A 164 25.84 11.39 52.37
CA GLU A 164 25.69 9.95 52.09
C GLU A 164 25.35 9.18 53.38
N ILE A 165 25.91 9.58 54.51
CA ILE A 165 25.55 9.03 55.83
C ILE A 165 24.08 9.33 56.15
N GLU A 166 23.61 10.54 55.82
CA GLU A 166 22.20 10.91 55.99
C GLU A 166 21.27 10.10 55.09
N ARG A 167 21.65 9.83 53.85
CA ARG A 167 20.88 8.95 52.95
C ARG A 167 20.82 7.52 53.47
N VAL A 168 21.94 6.98 53.96
CA VAL A 168 21.97 5.63 54.58
C VAL A 168 21.09 5.58 55.83
N ARG A 169 21.10 6.63 56.67
CA ARG A 169 20.21 6.72 57.84
C ARG A 169 18.73 6.78 57.45
N GLN A 170 18.38 7.49 56.37
CA GLN A 170 17.01 7.56 55.86
C GLN A 170 16.54 6.21 55.29
N GLU A 171 17.42 5.49 54.58
CA GLU A 171 17.11 4.16 54.04
C GLU A 171 16.89 3.13 55.16
N ILE A 172 17.73 3.15 56.22
CA ILE A 172 17.58 2.27 57.39
C ILE A 172 16.27 2.57 58.14
N ALA A 173 15.92 3.85 58.34
CA ALA A 173 14.67 4.23 58.99
C ALA A 173 13.44 3.76 58.21
N ARG A 174 13.50 3.81 56.88
CA ARG A 174 12.43 3.34 56.00
C ARG A 174 12.23 1.83 56.10
N ILE A 175 13.31 1.06 56.07
CA ILE A 175 13.26 -0.41 56.17
C ILE A 175 12.78 -0.83 57.56
N ALA A 176 13.24 -0.16 58.62
CA ALA A 176 12.76 -0.41 59.98
C ALA A 176 11.24 -0.13 60.12
N SER A 177 10.74 0.95 59.50
CA SER A 177 9.29 1.26 59.50
C SER A 177 8.46 0.23 58.74
N GLN A 178 9.02 -0.39 57.69
CA GLN A 178 8.36 -1.48 56.96
C GLN A 178 8.42 -2.82 57.70
N ALA A 179 9.47 -3.07 58.49
CA ALA A 179 9.63 -4.30 59.26
C ALA A 179 8.83 -4.31 60.58
N LEU A 180 8.58 -3.14 61.20
CA LEU A 180 7.83 -3.01 62.46
C LEU A 180 6.34 -2.72 62.29
N GLY A 181 5.88 -2.32 61.09
CA GLY A 181 4.46 -2.06 60.79
C GLY A 181 3.67 -3.28 60.30
N GLY A 182 4.27 -4.48 60.37
CA GLY A 182 3.66 -5.75 59.97
C GLY A 182 3.51 -6.72 61.13
N SER A 183 2.52 -6.48 62.00
CA SER A 183 1.82 -7.46 62.85
C SER A 183 0.50 -6.87 63.31
#